data_AF-A0A495T3H9-F1
#
_entry.id   AF-A0A495T3H9-F1
#
_cell.length_a   1.000
_cell.length_b   1.000
_cell.length_c   1.000
_cell.angle_alpha   90.00
_cell.angle_beta   90.00
_cell.angle_gamma   90.00
#
_symmetry.space_group_name_H-M   'P 1'
#
loop_
_entity.id
_entity.type
_entity.pdbx_description
1 polymer ?
#
loop_
_entity_poly.entity_id
_entity_poly.type
_entity_poly.pdbx_seq_one_letter_code
_entity_poly.pdbx_strand_id
1 'polypeptide(L)'
;MDQHTTPRPETDCVDESCRYGKRNLYYRRKAMTAGDMALEQRYLIERRRLLSRGIVGWGIACGFELSLQPGLKPDDPPQLVCGQGLALDRAGRELLRVDGGAVRECDLLILDNGLREASETAREKPTETEFRCLLTIRYAERPIDKVRVNGDCGCGESEWNHVCETVVFGLEPICGEDPCPPGEPRCRECHCHLGESHHAPDHHAAQHRDRSACLCEWQTGHTIQTEYAALAHCGDLMVALGDAVALACVTIRFDRCGCPVLRCIDDACEPRRWIKTNDALYDLIRGCDLTCIEHLSWGGWHRRAEPVPWTEFRDKFPRPPRHEYESDEERPRHLRSHFTIEFSGPVLCDTLTPDCIVFTIFSPDELAGMLHARRVRIPELELHARHDDDPEGTTRAVTLMFDSRWVDDQVWDSTTVFRHPHTRVEIEIRCDFILDCRGEALDGEAIGRHPAPSGNGSPGGTNLTTFRVEPRSHHAR
;
A
#
# COMPACT_ATOMS: atom_id res chain seq x y z
N MET A 1 55.39 -34.47 35.09
CA MET A 1 54.98 -33.14 34.59
C MET A 1 54.47 -33.42 33.19
N ASP A 2 53.23 -33.91 33.12
CA ASP A 2 52.71 -34.56 31.91
C ASP A 2 52.32 -33.48 30.91
N GLN A 3 53.04 -33.45 29.80
CA GLN A 3 52.70 -32.64 28.64
C GLN A 3 51.38 -33.17 28.08
N HIS A 4 50.27 -32.51 28.44
CA HIS A 4 48.99 -32.74 27.79
C HIS A 4 49.14 -32.40 26.31
N THR A 5 49.30 -33.45 25.50
CA THR A 5 49.27 -33.38 24.05
C THR A 5 47.87 -32.94 23.66
N THR A 6 47.74 -31.71 23.16
CA THR A 6 46.50 -31.27 22.54
C THR A 6 46.18 -32.23 21.39
N PRO A 7 44.97 -32.83 21.36
CA PRO A 7 44.61 -33.70 20.26
C PRO A 7 44.72 -32.91 18.97
N ARG A 8 45.65 -33.33 18.09
CA ARG A 8 45.71 -32.82 16.73
C ARG A 8 44.42 -33.27 16.03
N PRO A 9 43.73 -32.37 15.32
CA PRO A 9 42.58 -32.79 14.53
C PRO A 9 43.01 -33.90 13.56
N GLU A 10 42.40 -35.07 13.69
CA GLU A 10 42.52 -36.12 12.67
C GLU A 10 41.92 -35.58 11.38
N THR A 11 42.75 -35.48 10.34
CA THR A 11 42.38 -35.38 8.91
C THR A 11 41.66 -34.11 8.42
N ASP A 12 42.42 -33.25 7.73
CA ASP A 12 42.36 -32.84 6.30
C ASP A 12 41.06 -32.85 5.47
N CYS A 13 39.90 -33.21 6.02
CA CYS A 13 38.62 -33.02 5.34
C CYS A 13 38.01 -31.70 5.80
N VAL A 14 38.74 -30.60 5.59
CA VAL A 14 38.10 -29.27 5.60
C VAL A 14 37.27 -29.21 4.33
N ASP A 15 36.07 -29.75 4.41
CA ASP A 15 35.08 -29.57 3.37
C ASP A 15 34.67 -28.09 3.42
N GLU A 16 35.42 -27.26 2.70
CA GLU A 16 35.09 -25.85 2.46
C GLU A 16 33.70 -25.69 1.81
N SER A 17 33.07 -26.80 1.41
CA SER A 17 31.80 -26.85 0.68
C SER A 17 30.54 -26.77 1.54
N CYS A 18 30.59 -26.45 2.84
CA CYS A 18 29.38 -26.28 3.66
C CYS A 18 28.60 -24.99 3.29
N ARG A 19 28.00 -24.98 2.08
CA ARG A 19 27.26 -23.87 1.46
C ARG A 19 26.00 -23.48 2.24
N TYR A 20 25.47 -24.40 3.03
CA TYR A 20 24.25 -24.18 3.80
C TYR A 20 24.50 -23.49 5.14
N GLY A 21 25.75 -23.19 5.50
CA GLY A 21 26.13 -22.50 6.72
C GLY A 21 26.75 -23.44 7.76
N LYS A 22 27.95 -23.09 8.24
CA LYS A 22 28.71 -23.86 9.23
C LYS A 22 28.47 -23.30 10.64
N ARG A 23 28.13 -24.18 11.58
CA ARG A 23 27.87 -23.85 12.99
C ARG A 23 28.99 -24.39 13.89
N ASN A 24 29.37 -23.60 14.89
CA ASN A 24 30.25 -24.05 15.95
C ASN A 24 29.55 -25.09 16.86
N LEU A 25 30.20 -26.23 17.14
CA LEU A 25 29.71 -27.22 18.11
C LEU A 25 30.49 -27.11 19.41
N TYR A 26 29.74 -27.07 20.51
CA TYR A 26 30.27 -27.01 21.87
C TYR A 26 30.41 -28.40 22.47
N TYR A 27 31.60 -28.71 22.98
CA TYR A 27 31.85 -29.92 23.77
C TYR A 27 32.76 -29.60 24.96
N ARG A 28 32.73 -30.48 25.96
CA ARG A 28 33.45 -30.26 27.22
C ARG A 28 34.95 -30.12 26.95
N ARG A 29 35.57 -29.06 27.50
CA ARG A 29 36.99 -28.71 27.34
C ARG A 29 37.40 -28.34 25.91
N LYS A 30 36.47 -28.01 25.02
CA LYS A 30 36.82 -27.36 23.75
C LYS A 30 37.55 -26.04 24.03
N ALA A 31 38.76 -25.90 23.51
CA ALA A 31 39.44 -24.60 23.49
C ALA A 31 38.74 -23.70 22.46
N MET A 32 38.24 -22.55 22.91
CA MET A 32 37.56 -21.59 22.04
C MET A 32 38.57 -20.63 21.44
N THR A 33 38.55 -20.50 20.12
CA THR A 33 39.41 -19.56 19.38
C THR A 33 38.60 -18.34 18.91
N ALA A 34 39.29 -17.26 18.53
CA ALA A 34 38.65 -16.13 17.86
C ALA A 34 37.91 -16.56 16.58
N GLY A 35 38.47 -17.54 15.85
CA GLY A 35 37.84 -18.14 14.67
C GLY A 35 36.51 -18.84 14.97
N ASP A 36 36.40 -19.54 16.11
CA ASP A 36 35.13 -20.17 16.54
C ASP A 36 34.05 -19.12 16.83
N MET A 37 34.42 -18.01 17.47
CA MET A 37 33.49 -16.91 17.78
C MET A 37 33.07 -16.15 16.52
N ALA A 38 34.03 -15.85 15.64
CA ALA A 38 33.75 -15.20 14.35
C ALA A 38 32.84 -16.08 13.47
N LEU A 39 33.04 -17.40 13.50
CA LEU A 39 32.17 -18.35 12.81
C LEU A 39 30.72 -18.29 13.34
N GLU A 40 30.53 -18.21 14.66
CA GLU A 40 29.21 -18.11 15.27
C GLU A 40 28.51 -16.78 14.96
N GLN A 41 29.22 -15.66 15.04
CA GLN A 41 28.69 -14.35 14.65
C GLN A 41 28.24 -14.34 13.19
N ARG A 42 29.12 -14.81 12.30
CA ARG A 42 28.83 -14.92 10.87
C ARG A 42 27.60 -15.80 10.63
N TYR A 43 27.52 -16.95 11.28
CA TYR A 43 26.36 -17.85 11.15
C TYR A 43 25.04 -17.15 11.53
N LEU A 44 24.99 -16.45 12.65
CA LEU A 44 23.77 -15.75 13.10
C LEU A 44 23.39 -14.61 12.14
N ILE A 45 24.38 -13.82 11.71
CA ILE A 45 24.19 -12.74 10.74
C ILE A 45 23.65 -13.29 9.42
N GLU A 46 24.24 -14.35 8.89
CA GLU A 46 23.82 -14.99 7.64
C GLU A 46 22.39 -15.58 7.73
N ARG A 47 22.00 -16.14 8.89
CA ARG A 47 20.63 -16.62 9.11
C ARG A 47 19.61 -15.51 9.18
N ARG A 48 19.93 -14.40 9.86
CA ARG A 48 19.07 -13.20 9.86
C ARG A 48 18.90 -12.67 8.45
N ARG A 49 20.02 -12.49 7.72
CA ARG A 49 20.02 -12.05 6.31
C ARG A 49 19.21 -12.99 5.42
N LEU A 50 19.22 -14.31 5.69
CA LEU A 50 18.41 -15.31 4.98
C LEU A 50 16.91 -15.12 5.20
N LEU A 51 16.50 -14.87 6.45
CA LEU A 51 15.10 -14.59 6.76
C LEU A 51 14.66 -13.26 6.15
N SER A 52 15.49 -12.22 6.26
CA SER A 52 15.26 -10.92 5.62
C SER A 52 15.00 -11.08 4.13
N ARG A 53 15.89 -11.71 3.37
CA ARG A 53 15.69 -11.88 1.91
C ARG A 53 14.58 -12.86 1.53
N GLY A 54 14.39 -13.93 2.30
CA GLY A 54 13.49 -15.02 1.95
C GLY A 54 12.03 -14.78 2.36
N ILE A 55 11.81 -13.94 3.37
CA ILE A 55 10.47 -13.65 3.90
C ILE A 55 10.11 -12.19 3.65
N VAL A 56 11.02 -11.27 3.96
CA VAL A 56 10.74 -9.82 3.94
C VAL A 56 11.00 -9.23 2.55
N GLY A 57 11.99 -9.76 1.83
CA GLY A 57 12.45 -9.21 0.55
C GLY A 57 13.49 -8.10 0.74
N TRP A 58 13.52 -7.15 -0.19
CA TRP A 58 14.45 -6.01 -0.18
C TRP A 58 13.76 -4.75 -0.69
N GLY A 59 14.29 -3.59 -0.30
CA GLY A 59 13.72 -2.27 -0.55
C GLY A 59 13.71 -1.39 0.70
N ILE A 60 12.99 -0.28 0.65
CA ILE A 60 12.75 0.62 1.76
C ILE A 60 11.63 0.06 2.65
N ALA A 61 11.91 -0.10 3.94
CA ALA A 61 10.91 -0.46 4.93
C ALA A 61 10.11 0.78 5.35
N CYS A 62 10.83 1.86 5.69
CA CYS A 62 10.26 3.13 6.11
C CYS A 62 11.30 4.25 6.05
N GLY A 63 10.83 5.50 5.97
CA GLY A 63 11.67 6.70 6.09
C GLY A 63 12.46 7.05 4.83
N PHE A 64 13.70 7.51 5.03
CA PHE A 64 14.56 8.11 4.00
C PHE A 64 13.88 9.26 3.24
N GLU A 65 13.08 10.07 3.94
CA GLU A 65 12.52 11.29 3.35
C GLU A 65 13.65 12.17 2.81
N LEU A 66 13.51 12.67 1.58
CA LEU A 66 14.51 13.51 0.93
C LEU A 66 13.96 14.93 0.80
N SER A 67 14.78 15.90 1.15
CA SER A 67 14.47 17.31 0.94
C SER A 67 15.74 18.08 0.58
N LEU A 68 15.57 19.18 -0.15
CA LEU A 68 16.63 20.14 -0.40
C LEU A 68 16.42 21.33 0.53
N GLN A 69 17.35 21.54 1.46
CA GLN A 69 17.33 22.72 2.32
C GLN A 69 18.17 23.84 1.71
N PRO A 70 17.77 25.11 1.85
CA PRO A 70 18.60 26.24 1.45
C PRO A 70 19.98 26.18 2.14
N GLY A 71 21.02 26.59 1.43
CA GLY A 71 22.35 26.73 2.02
C GLY A 71 22.35 27.71 3.19
N LEU A 72 23.34 27.60 4.08
CA LEU A 72 23.46 28.46 5.27
C LEU A 72 23.63 29.95 4.90
N LYS A 73 24.21 30.22 3.72
CA LYS A 73 24.33 31.55 3.13
C LYS A 73 23.53 31.62 1.83
N PRO A 74 23.13 32.84 1.39
CA PRO A 74 22.39 33.03 0.14
C PRO A 74 23.08 32.47 -1.11
N ASP A 75 24.41 32.43 -1.10
CA ASP A 75 25.23 31.92 -2.21
C ASP A 75 25.63 30.45 -2.05
N ASP A 76 25.32 29.82 -0.91
CA ASP A 76 25.63 28.42 -0.67
C ASP A 76 24.65 27.53 -1.46
N PRO A 77 25.13 26.43 -2.07
CA PRO A 77 24.24 25.50 -2.75
C PRO A 77 23.24 24.87 -1.78
N PRO A 78 22.06 24.44 -2.29
CA PRO A 78 21.10 23.71 -1.47
C PRO A 78 21.72 22.40 -0.97
N GLN A 79 21.46 22.09 0.29
CA GLN A 79 21.97 20.89 0.93
C GLN A 79 20.93 19.77 0.86
N LEU A 80 21.34 18.60 0.35
CA LEU A 80 20.52 17.40 0.44
C LEU A 80 20.40 16.96 1.90
N VAL A 81 19.17 16.90 2.39
CA VAL A 81 18.83 16.35 3.69
C VAL A 81 18.06 15.06 3.48
N CYS A 82 18.51 14.01 4.15
CA CYS A 82 17.84 12.72 4.15
C CYS A 82 17.48 12.33 5.59
N GLY A 83 16.21 12.06 5.81
CA GLY A 83 15.65 11.68 7.10
C GLY A 83 16.11 10.30 7.57
N GLN A 84 15.68 9.95 8.78
CA GLN A 84 15.87 8.61 9.32
C GLN A 84 15.17 7.57 8.44
N GLY A 85 15.69 6.35 8.40
CA GLY A 85 15.08 5.30 7.59
C GLY A 85 15.68 3.93 7.82
N LEU A 86 14.93 2.92 7.42
CA LEU A 86 15.33 1.52 7.40
C LEU A 86 15.04 0.94 6.01
N ALA A 87 16.04 0.29 5.43
CA ALA A 87 15.91 -0.47 4.20
C ALA A 87 16.62 -1.82 4.36
N LEU A 88 16.28 -2.76 3.47
CA LEU A 88 16.98 -4.01 3.29
C LEU A 88 17.55 -4.03 1.87
N ASP A 89 18.83 -4.37 1.72
CA ASP A 89 19.37 -4.62 0.40
C ASP A 89 19.11 -6.05 -0.09
N ARG A 90 19.56 -6.35 -1.32
CA ARG A 90 19.38 -7.67 -1.95
C ARG A 90 20.04 -8.80 -1.17
N ALA A 91 21.08 -8.51 -0.38
CA ALA A 91 21.76 -9.45 0.50
C ALA A 91 21.04 -9.66 1.84
N GLY A 92 19.95 -8.93 2.09
CA GLY A 92 19.22 -8.93 3.34
C GLY A 92 19.93 -8.16 4.46
N ARG A 93 20.90 -7.28 4.12
CA ARG A 93 21.57 -6.41 5.10
C ARG A 93 20.66 -5.25 5.46
N GLU A 94 20.74 -4.83 6.72
CA GLU A 94 19.95 -3.73 7.26
C GLU A 94 20.68 -2.41 6.96
N LEU A 95 20.03 -1.54 6.19
CA LEU A 95 20.50 -0.20 5.90
C LEU A 95 19.75 0.73 6.85
N LEU A 96 20.33 0.92 8.04
CA LEU A 96 19.74 1.74 9.09
C LEU A 96 20.40 3.12 9.13
N ARG A 97 19.59 4.16 9.00
CA ARG A 97 20.00 5.55 9.26
C ARG A 97 19.25 6.08 10.47
N VAL A 98 19.93 6.09 11.62
CA VAL A 98 19.37 6.59 12.89
C VAL A 98 19.39 8.10 12.97
N ASP A 99 20.45 8.73 12.45
CA ASP A 99 20.58 10.18 12.43
C ASP A 99 20.18 10.69 11.04
N GLY A 100 19.01 11.32 10.97
CA GLY A 100 18.63 12.10 9.80
C GLY A 100 19.55 13.32 9.66
N GLY A 101 19.55 13.97 8.50
CA GLY A 101 20.26 15.23 8.31
C GLY A 101 20.96 15.34 6.97
N ALA A 102 21.88 16.29 6.90
CA ALA A 102 22.67 16.58 5.72
C ALA A 102 23.41 15.34 5.21
N VAL A 103 23.26 15.04 3.92
CA VAL A 103 24.16 14.16 3.18
C VAL A 103 25.31 15.02 2.71
N ARG A 104 26.51 14.80 3.25
CA ARG A 104 27.67 15.62 2.85
C ARG A 104 28.10 15.20 1.46
N GLU A 105 28.47 16.16 0.65
CA GLU A 105 28.85 15.94 -0.75
C GLU A 105 30.07 15.02 -0.88
N CYS A 106 31.02 15.10 0.07
CA CYS A 106 32.18 14.22 0.15
C CYS A 106 31.84 12.78 0.56
N ASP A 107 30.63 12.52 1.04
CA ASP A 107 30.17 11.18 1.44
C ASP A 107 29.39 10.48 0.30
N LEU A 108 29.25 11.13 -0.87
CA LEU A 108 28.61 10.57 -2.05
C LEU A 108 29.61 9.76 -2.88
N LEU A 109 29.37 8.45 -2.99
CA LEU A 109 30.11 7.57 -3.89
C LEU A 109 29.61 7.75 -5.31
N ILE A 110 30.48 8.26 -6.19
CA ILE A 110 30.20 8.33 -7.63
C ILE A 110 30.58 6.97 -8.22
N LEU A 111 29.58 6.17 -8.62
CA LEU A 111 29.80 4.86 -9.22
C LEU A 111 29.73 4.97 -10.73
N ASP A 112 30.73 4.39 -11.38
CA ASP A 112 31.11 4.86 -12.69
C ASP A 112 31.00 3.82 -13.78
N ASN A 113 30.27 4.19 -14.83
CA ASN A 113 30.45 3.73 -16.22
C ASN A 113 30.66 4.94 -17.19
N GLY A 114 30.82 6.19 -16.70
CA GLY A 114 30.93 7.41 -17.56
C GLY A 114 31.00 8.80 -16.86
N LEU A 115 30.78 8.90 -15.55
CA LEU A 115 30.95 10.10 -14.71
C LEU A 115 32.40 10.45 -14.35
N ARG A 116 33.38 9.52 -14.34
CA ARG A 116 34.79 9.94 -14.11
C ARG A 116 35.30 10.83 -15.23
N GLU A 117 34.97 10.52 -16.48
CA GLU A 117 35.34 11.37 -17.62
C GLU A 117 34.73 12.77 -17.48
N ALA A 118 33.48 12.86 -16.98
CA ALA A 118 32.82 14.13 -16.67
C ALA A 118 33.46 14.86 -15.47
N SER A 119 33.90 14.14 -14.43
CA SER A 119 34.59 14.72 -13.26
C SER A 119 35.99 15.23 -13.62
N GLU A 120 36.73 14.48 -14.43
CA GLU A 120 38.06 14.87 -14.92
C GLU A 120 37.97 16.07 -15.87
N THR A 121 36.99 16.10 -16.78
CA THR A 121 36.74 17.29 -17.62
C THR A 121 36.18 18.47 -16.82
N ALA A 122 35.33 18.25 -15.80
CA ALA A 122 34.83 19.31 -14.91
C ALA A 122 35.96 19.94 -14.07
N ARG A 123 36.99 19.16 -13.70
CA ARG A 123 38.20 19.69 -13.06
C ARG A 123 39.01 20.61 -13.96
N GLU A 124 38.96 20.39 -15.28
CA GLU A 124 39.66 21.24 -16.24
C GLU A 124 38.86 22.51 -16.59
N LYS A 125 37.52 22.45 -16.62
CA LYS A 125 36.63 23.63 -16.66
C LYS A 125 35.28 23.31 -15.99
N PRO A 126 34.77 24.15 -15.07
CA PRO A 126 33.44 23.98 -14.53
C PRO A 126 32.43 24.10 -15.67
N THR A 127 31.80 22.98 -16.03
CA THR A 127 30.71 22.95 -16.99
C THR A 127 29.41 23.24 -16.23
N GLU A 128 28.57 24.13 -16.76
CA GLU A 128 27.19 24.32 -16.27
C GLU A 128 26.29 23.12 -16.61
N THR A 129 26.86 22.00 -17.04
CA THR A 129 26.15 20.82 -17.47
C THR A 129 25.55 20.11 -16.27
N GLU A 130 24.24 19.90 -16.33
CA GLU A 130 23.49 19.14 -15.35
C GLU A 130 23.45 17.66 -15.76
N PHE A 131 23.53 16.78 -14.77
CA PHE A 131 23.56 15.32 -14.95
C PHE A 131 22.43 14.70 -14.14
N ARG A 132 21.65 13.81 -14.76
CA ARG A 132 20.64 13.02 -14.06
C ARG A 132 21.27 11.77 -13.49
N CYS A 133 20.96 11.48 -12.23
CA CYS A 133 21.53 10.37 -11.47
C CYS A 133 20.46 9.69 -10.63
N LEU A 134 20.62 8.39 -10.43
CA LEU A 134 19.92 7.62 -9.43
C LEU A 134 20.66 7.76 -8.09
N LEU A 135 20.03 8.44 -7.15
CA LEU A 135 20.48 8.48 -5.75
C LEU A 135 20.17 7.14 -5.10
N THR A 136 21.21 6.55 -4.52
CA THR A 136 21.17 5.21 -3.93
C THR A 136 21.77 5.23 -2.53
N ILE A 137 21.37 4.25 -1.71
CA ILE A 137 21.96 3.98 -0.40
C ILE A 137 22.50 2.55 -0.37
N ARG A 138 23.67 2.36 0.24
CA ARG A 138 24.36 1.07 0.34
C ARG A 138 24.77 0.79 1.77
N TYR A 139 24.77 -0.49 2.11
CA TYR A 139 25.35 -0.97 3.36
C TYR A 139 26.87 -0.76 3.37
N ALA A 140 27.41 -0.34 4.51
CA ALA A 140 28.83 -0.19 4.73
C ALA A 140 29.24 -0.63 6.15
N GLU A 141 30.47 -1.11 6.27
CA GLU A 141 31.11 -1.43 7.55
C GLU A 141 32.34 -0.54 7.74
N ARG A 142 32.48 0.02 8.93
CA ARG A 142 33.67 0.77 9.34
C ARG A 142 34.36 0.04 10.49
N PRO A 143 35.59 -0.46 10.32
CA PRO A 143 36.35 -0.96 11.44
C PRO A 143 36.70 0.21 12.39
N ILE A 144 36.48 0.02 13.70
CA ILE A 144 36.73 1.03 14.74
C ILE A 144 37.51 0.40 15.89
N ASP A 145 38.07 1.27 16.75
CA ASP A 145 38.88 0.87 17.91
C ASP A 145 40.10 0.03 17.53
N LYS A 146 41.02 0.68 16.79
CA LYS A 146 42.28 0.07 16.35
C LYS A 146 43.11 -0.37 17.54
N VAL A 147 43.53 -1.63 17.55
CA VAL A 147 44.40 -2.21 18.58
C VAL A 147 45.68 -2.74 17.97
N ARG A 148 46.74 -2.75 18.77
CA ARG A 148 48.01 -3.37 18.40
C ARG A 148 48.08 -4.74 19.06
N VAL A 149 48.13 -5.79 18.24
CA VAL A 149 48.27 -7.16 18.71
C VAL A 149 49.76 -7.47 18.75
N ASN A 150 50.34 -7.56 19.95
CA ASN A 150 51.76 -7.87 20.09
C ASN A 150 52.04 -9.31 19.62
N GLY A 151 52.73 -9.45 18.49
CA GLY A 151 53.33 -10.74 18.12
C GLY A 151 54.49 -11.08 19.04
N ASP A 152 54.86 -12.36 19.12
CA ASP A 152 55.97 -12.87 19.95
C ASP A 152 57.32 -12.18 19.65
N CYS A 153 57.47 -11.60 18.44
CA CYS A 153 58.61 -10.82 17.97
C CYS A 153 58.60 -9.32 18.38
N GLY A 154 57.52 -8.82 19.01
CA GLY A 154 57.28 -7.37 19.19
C GLY A 154 56.90 -6.62 17.91
N CYS A 155 56.86 -7.31 16.76
CA CYS A 155 56.50 -6.80 15.45
C CYS A 155 54.99 -6.82 15.18
N GLY A 156 54.19 -6.62 16.24
CA GLY A 156 52.74 -6.80 16.23
C GLY A 156 51.97 -6.05 15.15
N GLU A 157 51.01 -6.73 14.53
CA GLU A 157 50.09 -6.17 13.55
C GLU A 157 49.01 -5.31 14.23
N SER A 158 48.40 -4.42 13.45
CA SER A 158 47.24 -3.68 13.92
C SER A 158 45.96 -4.39 13.51
N GLU A 159 45.09 -4.63 14.47
CA GLU A 159 43.74 -5.16 14.27
C GLU A 159 42.70 -4.14 14.74
N TRP A 160 41.42 -4.49 14.64
CA TRP A 160 40.30 -3.65 15.03
C TRP A 160 39.40 -4.41 15.99
N ASN A 161 39.04 -3.79 17.11
CA ASN A 161 38.19 -4.45 18.12
C ASN A 161 36.74 -4.57 17.68
N HIS A 162 36.23 -3.60 16.92
CA HIS A 162 34.82 -3.55 16.57
C HIS A 162 34.58 -3.13 15.12
N VAL A 163 33.37 -3.40 14.65
CA VAL A 163 32.86 -2.95 13.36
C VAL A 163 31.60 -2.12 13.62
N CYS A 164 31.55 -0.94 13.03
CA CYS A 164 30.37 -0.09 13.01
C CYS A 164 29.64 -0.29 11.68
N GLU A 165 28.43 -0.86 11.71
CA GLU A 165 27.55 -0.95 10.55
C GLU A 165 26.94 0.43 10.27
N THR A 166 26.94 0.84 9.01
CA THR A 166 26.47 2.16 8.58
C THR A 166 26.00 2.13 7.13
N VAL A 167 25.68 3.29 6.57
CA VAL A 167 25.24 3.47 5.20
C VAL A 167 26.10 4.50 4.47
N VAL A 168 26.23 4.33 3.17
CA VAL A 168 26.83 5.33 2.28
C VAL A 168 25.88 5.65 1.15
N PHE A 169 25.85 6.91 0.75
CA PHE A 169 25.07 7.35 -0.39
C PHE A 169 25.90 7.22 -1.65
N GLY A 170 25.25 6.96 -2.78
CA GLY A 170 25.92 6.99 -4.07
C GLY A 170 25.05 7.53 -5.18
N LEU A 171 25.71 7.93 -6.25
CA LEU A 171 25.11 8.46 -7.46
C LEU A 171 25.49 7.53 -8.61
N GLU A 172 24.47 6.99 -9.27
CA GLU A 172 24.61 6.18 -10.48
C GLU A 172 24.03 6.98 -11.66
N PRO A 173 24.80 7.25 -12.73
CA PRO A 173 24.31 8.07 -13.83
C PRO A 173 23.16 7.39 -14.58
N ILE A 174 22.15 8.17 -14.95
CA ILE A 174 21.05 7.74 -15.82
C ILE A 174 21.38 8.23 -17.24
N CYS A 175 21.35 7.33 -18.23
CA CYS A 175 21.73 7.68 -19.59
C CYS A 175 20.65 8.54 -20.27
N GLY A 176 21.01 9.77 -20.67
CA GLY A 176 20.20 10.60 -21.58
C GLY A 176 18.82 11.00 -21.04
N GLU A 177 17.81 10.86 -21.89
CA GLU A 177 16.41 11.20 -21.60
C GLU A 177 15.62 10.03 -20.98
N ASP A 178 16.30 8.95 -20.59
CA ASP A 178 15.63 7.78 -20.03
C ASP A 178 14.79 8.17 -18.80
N PRO A 179 13.57 7.63 -18.67
CA PRO A 179 12.75 7.85 -17.48
C PRO A 179 13.44 7.28 -16.25
N CYS A 180 12.95 7.69 -15.08
CA CYS A 180 13.44 7.12 -13.84
C CYS A 180 13.27 5.60 -13.84
N PRO A 181 14.32 4.84 -13.47
CA PRO A 181 14.18 3.40 -13.42
C PRO A 181 13.18 3.07 -12.31
N PRO A 182 12.13 2.28 -12.58
CA PRO A 182 11.16 1.90 -11.57
C PRO A 182 11.82 1.02 -10.50
N GLY A 183 11.44 1.21 -9.23
CA GLY A 183 11.96 0.39 -8.13
C GLY A 183 11.58 -1.09 -8.23
N GLU A 184 10.49 -1.41 -8.91
CA GLU A 184 10.04 -2.77 -9.16
C GLU A 184 10.28 -3.19 -10.61
N PRO A 185 10.88 -4.37 -10.86
CA PRO A 185 10.96 -4.90 -12.21
C PRO A 185 9.56 -5.22 -12.71
N ARG A 186 9.36 -5.06 -14.03
CA ARG A 186 8.13 -5.49 -14.70
C ARG A 186 7.90 -6.99 -14.45
N CYS A 187 6.65 -7.38 -14.29
CA CYS A 187 6.29 -8.80 -14.22
C CYS A 187 6.75 -9.50 -15.51
N ARG A 188 7.29 -10.72 -15.41
CA ARG A 188 7.88 -11.44 -16.55
C ARG A 188 6.86 -11.85 -17.62
N GLU A 189 5.62 -12.12 -17.23
CA GLU A 189 4.59 -12.63 -18.15
C GLU A 189 3.69 -11.53 -18.71
N CYS A 190 3.06 -10.71 -17.84
CA CYS A 190 2.18 -9.62 -18.31
C CYS A 190 2.97 -8.40 -18.79
N HIS A 191 4.28 -8.30 -18.51
CA HIS A 191 5.09 -7.08 -18.66
C HIS A 191 4.50 -5.84 -17.97
N CYS A 192 3.51 -6.03 -17.10
CA CYS A 192 2.79 -4.97 -16.45
C CYS A 192 3.62 -4.36 -15.30
N HIS A 193 3.54 -3.04 -15.20
CA HIS A 193 4.04 -2.31 -14.03
C HIS A 193 2.99 -2.38 -12.93
N LEU A 194 3.38 -2.71 -11.70
CA LEU A 194 2.49 -2.76 -10.53
C LEU A 194 1.93 -1.36 -10.11
N GLY A 195 1.99 -0.35 -10.99
CA GLY A 195 1.54 1.02 -10.74
C GLY A 195 1.02 1.78 -11.96
N GLU A 196 1.05 1.21 -13.17
CA GLU A 196 0.40 1.83 -14.34
C GLU A 196 -1.03 1.27 -14.44
N SER A 197 -2.00 2.05 -13.98
CA SER A 197 -3.45 1.81 -14.09
C SER A 197 -3.98 1.87 -15.54
N HIS A 198 -3.10 1.77 -16.55
CA HIS A 198 -3.41 2.04 -17.96
C HIS A 198 -3.32 0.83 -18.90
N HIS A 199 -3.18 -0.39 -18.37
CA HIS A 199 -3.41 -1.55 -19.23
C HIS A 199 -4.90 -1.65 -19.56
N ALA A 200 -5.19 -1.69 -20.86
CA ALA A 200 -6.51 -2.01 -21.38
C ALA A 200 -7.05 -3.27 -20.67
N PRO A 201 -8.30 -3.24 -20.16
CA PRO A 201 -8.88 -4.28 -19.32
C PRO A 201 -8.93 -5.67 -19.95
N ASP A 202 -8.67 -5.80 -21.26
CA ASP A 202 -8.94 -7.00 -22.03
C ASP A 202 -7.97 -8.17 -21.79
N HIS A 203 -6.75 -7.94 -21.27
CA HIS A 203 -5.77 -9.03 -21.14
C HIS A 203 -5.95 -9.91 -19.89
N HIS A 204 -6.69 -9.44 -18.86
CA HIS A 204 -6.93 -10.20 -17.64
C HIS A 204 -8.43 -10.47 -17.34
N ALA A 205 -9.35 -9.90 -18.12
CA ALA A 205 -10.80 -10.05 -17.91
C ALA A 205 -11.33 -11.50 -18.13
N ALA A 206 -10.57 -12.40 -18.73
CA ALA A 206 -11.03 -13.77 -18.99
C ALA A 206 -10.55 -14.82 -17.97
N GLN A 207 -9.63 -14.48 -17.06
CA GLN A 207 -8.99 -15.44 -16.13
C GLN A 207 -8.90 -14.90 -14.70
N HIS A 208 -10.06 -14.52 -14.14
CA HIS A 208 -10.23 -13.97 -12.79
C HIS A 208 -9.83 -14.89 -11.61
N ARG A 209 -9.20 -16.06 -11.86
CA ARG A 209 -8.64 -16.96 -10.83
C ARG A 209 -7.11 -16.97 -10.76
N ASP A 210 -6.41 -16.26 -11.64
CA ASP A 210 -4.96 -16.42 -11.80
C ASP A 210 -4.08 -15.38 -11.10
N ARG A 211 -4.62 -14.47 -10.28
CA ARG A 211 -3.75 -13.61 -9.43
C ARG A 211 -2.93 -14.44 -8.44
N SER A 212 -3.54 -15.48 -7.88
CA SER A 212 -2.83 -16.47 -7.06
C SER A 212 -1.85 -17.32 -7.89
N ALA A 213 -2.11 -17.53 -9.18
CA ALA A 213 -1.21 -18.23 -10.09
C ALA A 213 0.01 -17.36 -10.44
N CYS A 214 -0.17 -16.08 -10.77
CA CYS A 214 0.94 -15.15 -10.96
C CYS A 214 1.77 -14.97 -9.69
N LEU A 215 1.14 -14.93 -8.51
CA LEU A 215 1.88 -14.89 -7.24
C LEU A 215 2.61 -16.20 -6.95
N CYS A 216 1.94 -17.34 -7.16
CA CYS A 216 2.55 -18.66 -7.00
C CYS A 216 3.73 -18.82 -7.95
N GLU A 217 3.60 -18.39 -9.21
CA GLU A 217 4.65 -18.41 -10.20
C GLU A 217 5.77 -17.43 -9.86
N TRP A 218 5.43 -16.22 -9.42
CA TRP A 218 6.42 -15.25 -8.96
C TRP A 218 7.23 -15.82 -7.81
N GLN A 219 6.58 -16.39 -6.79
CA GLN A 219 7.23 -17.03 -5.65
C GLN A 219 8.00 -18.30 -6.04
N THR A 220 7.47 -19.12 -6.96
CA THR A 220 8.10 -20.37 -7.42
C THR A 220 9.34 -20.08 -8.28
N GLY A 221 9.28 -19.03 -9.09
CA GLY A 221 10.40 -18.54 -9.91
C GLY A 221 11.38 -17.65 -9.14
N HIS A 222 11.02 -17.17 -7.94
CA HIS A 222 11.91 -16.35 -7.13
C HIS A 222 13.01 -17.22 -6.52
N THR A 223 14.18 -17.18 -7.14
CA THR A 223 15.35 -17.86 -6.58
C THR A 223 15.88 -17.00 -5.44
N ILE A 224 15.96 -17.56 -4.22
CA ILE A 224 16.67 -16.89 -3.12
C ILE A 224 18.14 -16.78 -3.55
N GLN A 225 18.59 -15.57 -3.85
CA GLN A 225 20.01 -15.35 -4.15
C GLN A 225 20.85 -15.79 -2.94
N THR A 226 21.83 -16.64 -3.19
CA THR A 226 22.77 -17.11 -2.15
C THR A 226 24.14 -16.49 -2.30
N GLU A 227 24.42 -15.91 -3.47
CA GLU A 227 25.68 -15.26 -3.82
C GLU A 227 25.48 -13.76 -3.83
N TYR A 228 26.31 -13.06 -3.07
CA TYR A 228 26.28 -11.60 -2.95
C TYR A 228 27.68 -11.05 -3.11
N ALA A 229 27.76 -9.82 -3.62
CA ALA A 229 29.04 -9.15 -3.75
C ALA A 229 29.69 -9.02 -2.36
N ALA A 230 30.93 -9.48 -2.27
CA ALA A 230 31.76 -9.18 -1.11
C ALA A 230 31.85 -7.65 -0.93
N LEU A 231 32.01 -7.21 0.32
CA LEU A 231 32.23 -5.80 0.58
C LEU A 231 33.55 -5.37 -0.08
N ALA A 232 33.52 -4.25 -0.80
CA ALA A 232 34.68 -3.67 -1.45
C ALA A 232 35.27 -2.57 -0.57
N HIS A 233 36.60 -2.47 -0.54
CA HIS A 233 37.28 -1.37 0.14
C HIS A 233 37.02 -0.05 -0.60
N CYS A 234 36.54 0.95 0.16
CA CYS A 234 36.36 2.33 -0.28
C CYS A 234 36.93 3.26 0.80
N GLY A 235 38.21 3.58 0.69
CA GLY A 235 38.95 4.25 1.78
C GLY A 235 38.96 3.37 3.04
N ASP A 236 38.51 3.93 4.15
CA ASP A 236 38.39 3.24 5.45
C ASP A 236 37.07 2.46 5.62
N LEU A 237 36.24 2.39 4.58
CA LEU A 237 34.95 1.69 4.59
C LEU A 237 35.00 0.41 3.77
N MET A 238 34.20 -0.56 4.19
CA MET A 238 33.88 -1.78 3.45
C MET A 238 32.44 -1.66 2.94
N VAL A 239 32.25 -1.46 1.63
CA VAL A 239 30.96 -1.07 1.05
C VAL A 239 30.38 -2.16 0.15
N ALA A 240 29.07 -2.38 0.27
CA ALA A 240 28.30 -3.26 -0.59
C ALA A 240 27.97 -2.61 -1.95
N LEU A 241 28.93 -2.60 -2.88
CA LEU A 241 28.77 -1.87 -4.15
C LEU A 241 27.65 -2.42 -5.06
N GLY A 242 27.43 -3.74 -5.08
CA GLY A 242 26.47 -4.39 -5.98
C GLY A 242 25.02 -4.44 -5.50
N ASP A 243 24.75 -4.02 -4.27
CA ASP A 243 23.47 -4.23 -3.59
C ASP A 243 22.87 -2.91 -3.10
N ALA A 244 22.81 -1.92 -3.99
CA ALA A 244 22.26 -0.61 -3.69
C ALA A 244 20.73 -0.63 -3.61
N VAL A 245 20.17 0.21 -2.73
CA VAL A 245 18.73 0.52 -2.68
C VAL A 245 18.52 1.92 -3.26
N ALA A 246 17.70 2.02 -4.30
CA ALA A 246 17.36 3.29 -4.94
C ALA A 246 16.45 4.14 -4.04
N LEU A 247 16.75 5.43 -3.95
CA LEU A 247 16.00 6.40 -3.14
C LEU A 247 15.25 7.43 -3.98
N ALA A 248 15.87 7.94 -5.05
CA ALA A 248 15.29 8.96 -5.91
C ALA A 248 16.09 9.16 -7.20
N CYS A 249 15.47 9.73 -8.21
CA CYS A 249 16.17 10.41 -9.29
C CYS A 249 16.48 11.84 -8.86
N VAL A 250 17.71 12.26 -9.13
CA VAL A 250 18.18 13.60 -8.81
C VAL A 250 18.95 14.18 -9.98
N THR A 251 18.83 15.48 -10.16
CA THR A 251 19.70 16.23 -11.06
C THR A 251 20.84 16.84 -10.23
N ILE A 252 22.07 16.61 -10.67
CA ILE A 252 23.29 17.15 -10.05
C ILE A 252 24.03 18.06 -11.03
N ARG A 253 24.93 18.88 -10.49
CA ARG A 253 25.98 19.57 -11.23
C ARG A 253 27.29 19.44 -10.48
N PHE A 254 28.43 19.61 -11.14
CA PHE A 254 29.72 19.67 -10.45
C PHE A 254 30.09 21.12 -10.13
N ASP A 255 30.56 21.36 -8.91
CA ASP A 255 31.12 22.65 -8.54
C ASP A 255 32.56 22.82 -9.07
N ARG A 256 33.20 23.95 -8.74
CA ARG A 256 34.58 24.25 -9.16
C ARG A 256 35.62 23.31 -8.55
N CYS A 257 35.26 22.57 -7.49
CA CYS A 257 36.11 21.58 -6.84
C CYS A 257 35.90 20.16 -7.43
N GLY A 258 34.93 20.00 -8.34
CA GLY A 258 34.51 18.70 -8.86
C GLY A 258 33.67 17.90 -7.88
N CYS A 259 33.08 18.55 -6.86
CA CYS A 259 32.14 17.95 -5.94
C CYS A 259 30.72 17.98 -6.56
N PRO A 260 29.95 16.88 -6.46
CA PRO A 260 28.58 16.86 -6.94
C PRO A 260 27.68 17.69 -6.01
N VAL A 261 26.96 18.64 -6.60
CA VAL A 261 25.98 19.50 -5.94
C VAL A 261 24.60 19.14 -6.49
N LEU A 262 23.67 18.76 -5.61
CA LEU A 262 22.30 18.48 -6.02
C LEU A 262 21.58 19.77 -6.41
N ARG A 263 20.85 19.71 -7.52
CA ARG A 263 20.02 20.80 -8.05
C ARG A 263 18.55 20.61 -7.72
N CYS A 264 18.01 19.44 -8.03
CA CYS A 264 16.63 19.07 -7.74
C CYS A 264 16.50 17.56 -7.50
N ILE A 265 15.39 17.19 -6.86
CA ILE A 265 14.92 15.81 -6.78
C ILE A 265 13.86 15.69 -7.88
N ASP A 266 14.17 14.94 -8.93
CA ASP A 266 13.32 14.83 -10.12
C ASP A 266 12.12 13.92 -9.82
N ASP A 267 12.39 12.79 -9.16
CA ASP A 267 11.38 11.83 -8.73
C ASP A 267 11.83 11.14 -7.44
N ALA A 268 11.08 11.37 -6.37
CA ALA A 268 11.35 10.78 -5.06
C ALA A 268 10.65 9.42 -4.86
N CYS A 269 9.72 9.02 -5.73
CA CYS A 269 8.78 7.93 -5.52
C CYS A 269 9.04 6.75 -6.45
N GLU A 270 9.11 6.97 -7.76
CA GLU A 270 9.17 5.91 -8.76
C GLU A 270 10.37 4.95 -8.57
N PRO A 271 11.59 5.42 -8.26
CA PRO A 271 12.72 4.53 -8.07
C PRO A 271 12.68 3.72 -6.77
N ARG A 272 11.80 4.08 -5.83
CA ARG A 272 11.74 3.42 -4.52
C ARG A 272 11.06 2.07 -4.64
N ARG A 273 11.85 1.02 -4.44
CA ARG A 273 11.29 -0.29 -4.11
C ARG A 273 10.90 -0.29 -2.64
N TRP A 274 9.64 -0.58 -2.34
CA TRP A 274 9.20 -0.78 -0.95
C TRP A 274 9.30 -2.26 -0.58
N ILE A 275 9.63 -2.53 0.68
CA ILE A 275 9.56 -3.88 1.23
C ILE A 275 8.09 -4.30 1.28
N LYS A 276 7.69 -5.22 0.39
CA LYS A 276 6.35 -5.82 0.37
C LYS A 276 6.41 -7.13 1.15
N THR A 277 6.03 -7.08 2.42
CA THR A 277 6.20 -8.17 3.39
C THR A 277 5.38 -9.42 3.12
N ASN A 278 4.39 -9.37 2.23
CA ASN A 278 3.67 -10.51 1.69
C ASN A 278 2.74 -9.94 0.62
N ASP A 279 2.83 -10.36 -0.64
CA ASP A 279 1.86 -9.89 -1.64
C ASP A 279 0.42 -10.29 -1.25
N ALA A 280 0.23 -11.33 -0.44
CA ALA A 280 -1.07 -11.64 0.18
C ALA A 280 -1.54 -10.59 1.21
N LEU A 281 -0.62 -9.92 1.92
CA LEU A 281 -0.95 -8.79 2.80
C LEU A 281 -1.14 -7.49 2.00
N TYR A 282 -0.48 -7.33 0.86
CA TYR A 282 -0.71 -6.21 -0.03
C TYR A 282 -2.00 -6.36 -0.83
N ASP A 283 -2.44 -7.57 -1.19
CA ASP A 283 -3.80 -7.81 -1.68
C ASP A 283 -4.86 -7.51 -0.60
N LEU A 284 -4.51 -7.65 0.70
CA LEU A 284 -5.33 -7.14 1.82
C LEU A 284 -5.26 -5.61 1.99
N ILE A 285 -4.19 -4.94 1.54
CA ILE A 285 -4.05 -3.46 1.56
C ILE A 285 -4.57 -2.83 0.25
N ARG A 286 -4.75 -3.62 -0.83
CA ARG A 286 -5.40 -3.23 -2.08
C ARG A 286 -6.91 -2.97 -1.96
N GLY A 287 -7.41 -2.85 -0.73
CA GLY A 287 -8.61 -2.11 -0.40
C GLY A 287 -8.70 -0.69 -1.00
N CYS A 288 -7.65 -0.17 -1.64
CA CYS A 288 -7.66 1.12 -2.35
C CYS A 288 -8.53 1.16 -3.61
N ASP A 289 -8.83 0.02 -4.26
CA ASP A 289 -9.65 -0.01 -5.49
C ASP A 289 -10.92 -0.85 -5.33
N LEU A 290 -11.36 -1.10 -4.09
CA LEU A 290 -12.65 -1.76 -3.88
C LEU A 290 -13.77 -0.84 -4.34
N THR A 291 -14.70 -1.41 -5.10
CA THR A 291 -15.93 -0.71 -5.42
C THR A 291 -16.68 -0.44 -4.11
N CYS A 292 -17.11 0.79 -3.91
CA CYS A 292 -17.82 1.23 -2.70
C CYS A 292 -19.09 1.99 -3.08
N ILE A 293 -19.94 2.27 -2.09
CA ILE A 293 -21.06 3.19 -2.26
C ILE A 293 -20.50 4.60 -2.33
N GLU A 294 -20.56 5.23 -3.49
CA GLU A 294 -20.07 6.59 -3.70
C GLU A 294 -21.10 7.61 -3.25
N HIS A 295 -22.38 7.38 -3.59
CA HIS A 295 -23.46 8.31 -3.28
C HIS A 295 -24.75 7.60 -2.87
N LEU A 296 -25.44 8.20 -1.91
CA LEU A 296 -26.81 7.84 -1.50
C LEU A 296 -27.67 9.08 -1.59
N SER A 297 -28.79 9.02 -2.33
CA SER A 297 -29.65 10.19 -2.53
C SER A 297 -30.33 10.70 -1.24
N TRP A 298 -30.23 9.95 -0.15
CA TRP A 298 -30.69 10.29 1.20
C TRP A 298 -29.54 10.40 2.22
N GLY A 299 -28.27 10.37 1.77
CA GLY A 299 -27.10 10.38 2.65
C GLY A 299 -27.08 11.58 3.61
N GLY A 300 -27.54 12.75 3.16
CA GLY A 300 -27.66 13.96 3.98
C GLY A 300 -28.71 13.88 5.11
N TRP A 301 -29.56 12.85 5.12
CA TRP A 301 -30.52 12.62 6.20
C TRP A 301 -29.95 11.76 7.33
N HIS A 302 -28.89 10.99 7.04
CA HIS A 302 -28.29 10.05 7.98
C HIS A 302 -27.90 10.72 9.30
N ARG A 303 -28.52 10.28 10.39
CA ARG A 303 -28.31 10.78 11.76
C ARG A 303 -28.44 12.31 11.87
N ARG A 304 -29.22 12.94 10.98
CA ARG A 304 -29.55 14.36 11.07
C ARG A 304 -30.17 14.68 12.44
N ALA A 305 -29.70 15.76 13.06
CA ALA A 305 -30.15 16.15 14.38
C ALA A 305 -31.64 16.51 14.39
N GLU A 306 -32.11 17.21 13.36
CA GLU A 306 -33.52 17.51 13.16
C GLU A 306 -34.20 16.42 12.32
N PRO A 307 -35.49 16.10 12.60
CA PRO A 307 -36.25 15.21 11.73
C PRO A 307 -36.36 15.79 10.31
N VAL A 308 -36.36 14.90 9.32
CA VAL A 308 -36.59 15.24 7.91
C VAL A 308 -38.04 15.72 7.76
N PRO A 309 -38.28 16.91 7.18
CA PRO A 309 -39.62 17.40 6.91
C PRO A 309 -40.46 16.38 6.15
N TRP A 310 -41.72 16.19 6.55
CA TRP A 310 -42.61 15.20 5.91
C TRP A 310 -42.72 15.41 4.40
N THR A 311 -42.80 16.67 3.95
CA THR A 311 -42.87 17.01 2.52
C THR A 311 -41.62 16.55 1.79
N GLU A 312 -40.43 16.78 2.34
CA GLU A 312 -39.15 16.38 1.75
C GLU A 312 -39.06 14.85 1.63
N PHE A 313 -39.48 14.12 2.67
CA PHE A 313 -39.52 12.65 2.64
C PHE A 313 -40.56 12.12 1.62
N ARG A 314 -41.77 12.67 1.66
CA ARG A 314 -42.87 12.30 0.75
C ARG A 314 -42.48 12.52 -0.71
N ASP A 315 -41.80 13.61 -1.02
CA ASP A 315 -41.41 13.99 -2.37
C ASP A 315 -40.33 13.05 -2.98
N LYS A 316 -39.76 12.12 -2.19
CA LYS A 316 -38.99 10.98 -2.73
C LYS A 316 -39.84 9.89 -3.35
N PHE A 317 -41.16 9.94 -3.19
CA PHE A 317 -42.09 8.97 -3.77
C PHE A 317 -42.98 9.67 -4.80
N PRO A 318 -43.19 9.08 -5.99
CA PRO A 318 -44.10 9.64 -6.97
C PRO A 318 -45.54 9.53 -6.45
N ARG A 319 -46.39 10.48 -6.87
CA ARG A 319 -47.82 10.43 -6.53
C ARG A 319 -48.52 9.39 -7.42
N PRO A 320 -49.20 8.38 -6.84
CA PRO A 320 -50.01 7.46 -7.62
C PRO A 320 -51.15 8.21 -8.34
N PRO A 321 -51.46 7.89 -9.61
CA PRO A 321 -52.61 8.45 -10.31
C PRO A 321 -53.91 8.03 -9.58
N ARG A 322 -54.69 8.99 -9.08
CA ARG A 322 -55.89 8.71 -8.26
C ARG A 322 -57.17 8.42 -9.06
N HIS A 323 -57.21 8.76 -10.34
CA HIS A 323 -58.46 8.80 -11.11
C HIS A 323 -58.34 8.31 -12.56
N GLU A 324 -57.18 7.80 -12.97
CA GLU A 324 -56.93 7.47 -14.38
C GLU A 324 -57.08 5.98 -14.70
N TYR A 325 -57.28 5.13 -13.69
CA TYR A 325 -57.40 3.70 -13.89
C TYR A 325 -58.86 3.27 -13.69
N GLU A 326 -59.43 2.64 -14.71
CA GLU A 326 -60.79 2.10 -14.65
C GLU A 326 -60.83 0.82 -13.79
N SER A 327 -59.67 0.19 -13.56
CA SER A 327 -59.52 -1.00 -12.72
C SER A 327 -58.19 -1.07 -11.96
N ASP A 328 -58.17 -1.84 -10.87
CA ASP A 328 -56.97 -2.13 -10.08
C ASP A 328 -55.85 -2.82 -10.88
N GLU A 329 -56.18 -3.42 -12.03
CA GLU A 329 -55.23 -4.14 -12.89
C GLU A 329 -54.35 -3.22 -13.73
N GLU A 330 -54.81 -2.00 -14.03
CA GLU A 330 -54.07 -1.01 -14.82
C GLU A 330 -53.07 -0.22 -13.99
N ARG A 331 -53.20 -0.27 -12.66
CA ARG A 331 -52.31 0.44 -11.74
C ARG A 331 -50.91 -0.17 -11.81
N PRO A 332 -49.85 0.64 -12.01
CA PRO A 332 -48.49 0.13 -11.99
C PRO A 332 -48.24 -0.53 -10.63
N ARG A 333 -47.76 -1.78 -10.66
CA ARG A 333 -47.54 -2.56 -9.43
C ARG A 333 -46.42 -1.94 -8.58
N HIS A 334 -45.39 -1.40 -9.23
CA HIS A 334 -44.25 -0.79 -8.58
C HIS A 334 -44.07 0.66 -9.05
N LEU A 335 -43.66 1.53 -8.14
CA LEU A 335 -43.42 2.94 -8.38
C LEU A 335 -41.93 3.25 -8.19
N ARG A 336 -41.36 3.97 -9.15
CA ARG A 336 -39.98 4.47 -9.12
C ARG A 336 -39.83 5.57 -8.08
N SER A 337 -39.07 5.31 -7.03
CA SER A 337 -38.75 6.35 -6.03
C SER A 337 -37.55 7.21 -6.46
N HIS A 338 -37.18 8.17 -5.62
CA HIS A 338 -35.96 8.95 -5.75
C HIS A 338 -34.89 8.47 -4.77
N PHE A 339 -35.01 7.27 -4.20
CA PHE A 339 -33.97 6.59 -3.43
C PHE A 339 -33.03 5.88 -4.42
N THR A 340 -31.85 6.46 -4.61
CA THR A 340 -30.83 5.98 -5.55
C THR A 340 -29.53 5.68 -4.80
N ILE A 341 -28.87 4.60 -5.18
CA ILE A 341 -27.55 4.18 -4.74
C ILE A 341 -26.63 4.28 -5.95
N GLU A 342 -25.49 4.97 -5.80
CA GLU A 342 -24.45 5.07 -6.83
C GLU A 342 -23.16 4.48 -6.29
N PHE A 343 -22.45 3.73 -7.14
CA PHE A 343 -21.23 3.01 -6.82
C PHE A 343 -20.03 3.66 -7.50
N SER A 344 -18.88 3.65 -6.82
CA SER A 344 -17.63 4.22 -7.36
C SER A 344 -17.09 3.49 -8.59
N GLY A 345 -17.59 2.28 -8.84
CA GLY A 345 -17.21 1.39 -9.94
C GLY A 345 -18.37 0.50 -10.39
N PRO A 346 -18.23 -0.20 -11.52
CA PRO A 346 -19.28 -1.04 -12.08
C PRO A 346 -19.54 -2.28 -11.22
N VAL A 347 -20.82 -2.54 -10.92
CA VAL A 347 -21.30 -3.73 -10.20
C VAL A 347 -22.12 -4.65 -11.10
N LEU A 348 -22.09 -5.96 -10.81
CA LEU A 348 -22.77 -6.99 -11.60
C LEU A 348 -24.29 -6.88 -11.40
N CYS A 349 -25.02 -6.69 -12.51
CA CYS A 349 -26.47 -6.51 -12.51
C CYS A 349 -27.23 -7.72 -11.95
N ASP A 350 -26.72 -8.93 -12.12
CA ASP A 350 -27.36 -10.17 -11.65
C ASP A 350 -27.24 -10.37 -10.13
N THR A 351 -26.29 -9.70 -9.48
CA THR A 351 -26.13 -9.70 -8.01
C THR A 351 -26.98 -8.63 -7.32
N LEU A 352 -27.41 -7.61 -8.06
CA LEU A 352 -28.30 -6.55 -7.56
C LEU A 352 -29.74 -7.04 -7.44
N THR A 353 -30.01 -7.76 -6.36
CA THR A 353 -31.33 -8.32 -6.04
C THR A 353 -32.01 -7.51 -4.94
N PRO A 354 -33.36 -7.50 -4.86
CA PRO A 354 -34.06 -6.67 -3.87
C PRO A 354 -33.77 -7.03 -2.41
N ASP A 355 -33.27 -8.23 -2.11
CA ASP A 355 -32.85 -8.66 -0.77
C ASP A 355 -31.50 -8.10 -0.32
N CYS A 356 -30.73 -7.49 -1.23
CA CYS A 356 -29.57 -6.67 -0.89
C CYS A 356 -29.97 -5.43 -0.06
N ILE A 357 -31.25 -5.05 -0.05
CA ILE A 357 -31.70 -3.78 0.53
C ILE A 357 -32.86 -4.02 1.50
N VAL A 358 -32.72 -3.53 2.73
CA VAL A 358 -33.76 -3.61 3.77
C VAL A 358 -34.21 -2.21 4.14
N PHE A 359 -35.48 -1.91 3.89
CA PHE A 359 -36.10 -0.66 4.30
C PHE A 359 -37.02 -0.92 5.49
N THR A 360 -36.74 -0.33 6.66
CA THR A 360 -37.49 -0.55 7.90
C THR A 360 -37.99 0.76 8.47
N ILE A 361 -39.26 0.79 8.88
CA ILE A 361 -39.89 1.92 9.56
C ILE A 361 -40.16 1.52 11.00
N PHE A 362 -39.70 2.35 11.94
CA PHE A 362 -39.96 2.23 13.36
C PHE A 362 -40.96 3.32 13.76
N SER A 363 -42.12 2.91 14.24
CA SER A 363 -43.13 3.80 14.82
C SER A 363 -43.32 3.46 16.29
N PRO A 364 -43.53 4.43 17.18
CA PRO A 364 -43.87 4.14 18.57
C PRO A 364 -45.21 3.40 18.66
N ASP A 365 -45.25 2.36 19.49
CA ASP A 365 -46.50 1.74 19.94
C ASP A 365 -47.11 2.60 21.05
N GLU A 366 -48.34 3.10 20.84
CA GLU A 366 -49.04 3.99 21.75
C GLU A 366 -49.26 3.38 23.14
N LEU A 367 -49.29 2.05 23.26
CA LEU A 367 -49.62 1.37 24.51
C LEU A 367 -48.38 0.91 25.29
N ALA A 368 -47.33 0.50 24.59
CA ALA A 368 -46.20 -0.22 25.20
C ALA A 368 -44.91 0.62 25.34
N GLY A 369 -44.83 1.79 24.70
CA GLY A 369 -43.59 2.58 24.64
C GLY A 369 -42.46 1.90 23.84
N MET A 370 -42.74 0.76 23.21
CA MET A 370 -41.83 0.02 22.35
C MET A 370 -41.91 0.55 20.91
N LEU A 371 -40.81 0.47 20.16
CA LEU A 371 -40.83 0.76 18.73
C LEU A 371 -41.31 -0.48 17.96
N HIS A 372 -42.37 -0.32 17.19
CA HIS A 372 -42.85 -1.33 16.27
C HIS A 372 -42.10 -1.20 14.94
N ALA A 373 -41.32 -2.23 14.59
CA ALA A 373 -40.57 -2.29 13.34
C ALA A 373 -41.42 -2.89 12.22
N ARG A 374 -41.59 -2.16 11.12
CA ARG A 374 -42.26 -2.60 9.89
C ARG A 374 -41.27 -2.60 8.74
N ARG A 375 -40.98 -3.78 8.20
CA ARG A 375 -40.18 -3.92 6.99
C ARG A 375 -41.03 -3.55 5.77
N VAL A 376 -40.59 -2.56 5.01
CA VAL A 376 -41.15 -2.19 3.72
C VAL A 376 -40.53 -3.10 2.68
N ARG A 377 -41.39 -3.71 1.85
CA ARG A 377 -40.94 -4.58 0.77
C ARG A 377 -40.40 -3.73 -0.38
N ILE A 378 -39.18 -4.04 -0.83
CA ILE A 378 -38.63 -3.59 -2.10
C ILE A 378 -38.89 -4.72 -3.10
N PRO A 379 -39.89 -4.62 -3.99
CA PRO A 379 -40.20 -5.68 -4.95
C PRO A 379 -39.20 -5.77 -6.10
N GLU A 380 -38.54 -4.67 -6.45
CA GLU A 380 -37.72 -4.54 -7.66
C GLU A 380 -36.67 -3.43 -7.50
N LEU A 381 -35.57 -3.55 -8.24
CA LEU A 381 -34.55 -2.52 -8.39
C LEU A 381 -34.52 -2.10 -9.86
N GLU A 382 -34.62 -0.80 -10.12
CA GLU A 382 -34.41 -0.26 -11.46
C GLU A 382 -32.91 -0.01 -11.66
N LEU A 383 -32.29 -0.80 -12.52
CA LEU A 383 -30.88 -0.66 -12.88
C LEU A 383 -30.70 0.50 -13.85
N HIS A 384 -29.73 1.37 -13.58
CA HIS A 384 -29.42 2.49 -14.49
C HIS A 384 -28.65 1.99 -15.71
N ALA A 385 -28.73 2.75 -16.79
CA ALA A 385 -28.00 2.45 -18.02
C ALA A 385 -26.50 2.36 -17.75
N ARG A 386 -25.87 1.33 -18.32
CA ARG A 386 -24.43 1.09 -18.28
C ARG A 386 -23.68 2.27 -18.92
N HIS A 387 -22.56 2.70 -18.34
CA HIS A 387 -21.66 3.63 -19.01
C HIS A 387 -20.97 2.95 -20.22
N ASP A 388 -20.59 3.70 -21.25
CA ASP A 388 -19.96 3.11 -22.45
C ASP A 388 -18.64 2.39 -22.12
N ASP A 389 -17.93 2.87 -21.10
CA ASP A 389 -16.66 2.31 -20.62
C ASP A 389 -16.81 1.13 -19.64
N ASP A 390 -18.02 0.80 -19.20
CA ASP A 390 -18.24 -0.27 -18.22
C ASP A 390 -18.42 -1.65 -18.90
N PRO A 391 -18.00 -2.77 -18.28
CA PRO A 391 -18.20 -4.11 -18.81
C PRO A 391 -19.68 -4.46 -19.07
N GLU A 392 -19.97 -5.31 -20.05
CA GLU A 392 -21.35 -5.78 -20.29
C GLU A 392 -21.95 -6.46 -19.05
N GLY A 393 -23.25 -6.26 -18.80
CA GLY A 393 -23.93 -6.83 -17.63
C GLY A 393 -23.63 -6.11 -16.31
N THR A 394 -23.06 -4.91 -16.35
CA THR A 394 -22.80 -4.09 -15.16
C THR A 394 -23.59 -2.78 -15.13
N THR A 395 -23.71 -2.19 -13.95
CA THR A 395 -24.26 -0.83 -13.74
C THR A 395 -23.49 -0.12 -12.64
N ARG A 396 -23.58 1.21 -12.58
CA ARG A 396 -23.04 2.03 -11.48
C ARG A 396 -24.10 2.63 -10.59
N ALA A 397 -25.38 2.44 -10.88
CA ALA A 397 -26.45 2.99 -10.07
C ALA A 397 -27.74 2.17 -10.12
N VAL A 398 -28.48 2.20 -9.01
CA VAL A 398 -29.79 1.54 -8.88
C VAL A 398 -30.78 2.49 -8.21
N THR A 399 -32.03 2.43 -8.63
CA THR A 399 -33.16 3.11 -7.98
C THR A 399 -34.10 2.10 -7.33
N LEU A 400 -34.51 2.36 -6.09
CA LEU A 400 -35.44 1.50 -5.37
C LEU A 400 -36.86 1.65 -5.93
N MET A 401 -37.50 0.54 -6.27
CA MET A 401 -38.91 0.50 -6.62
C MET A 401 -39.73 0.09 -5.40
N PHE A 402 -40.88 0.71 -5.18
CA PHE A 402 -41.77 0.41 -4.05
C PHE A 402 -43.13 -0.07 -4.53
N ASP A 403 -43.79 -0.91 -3.74
CA ASP A 403 -45.17 -1.34 -4.01
C ASP A 403 -46.12 -0.14 -4.06
N SER A 404 -46.91 -0.03 -5.13
CA SER A 404 -47.73 1.16 -5.38
C SER A 404 -48.89 1.33 -4.41
N ARG A 405 -49.38 0.23 -3.81
CA ARG A 405 -50.40 0.27 -2.76
C ARG A 405 -49.77 0.75 -1.46
N TRP A 406 -48.60 0.23 -1.12
CA TRP A 406 -47.86 0.71 0.06
C TRP A 406 -47.56 2.21 -0.03
N VAL A 407 -47.07 2.71 -1.18
CA VAL A 407 -46.80 4.14 -1.37
C VAL A 407 -48.07 4.98 -1.21
N ASP A 408 -49.19 4.53 -1.78
CA ASP A 408 -50.45 5.26 -1.66
C ASP A 408 -50.96 5.28 -0.22
N ASP A 409 -51.09 4.11 0.42
CA ASP A 409 -51.61 3.97 1.78
C ASP A 409 -50.72 4.69 2.81
N GLN A 410 -49.40 4.52 2.68
CA GLN A 410 -48.46 4.96 3.71
C GLN A 410 -47.85 6.33 3.45
N VAL A 411 -47.78 6.79 2.20
CA VAL A 411 -47.15 8.08 1.87
C VAL A 411 -48.18 9.13 1.45
N TRP A 412 -49.24 8.76 0.71
CA TRP A 412 -50.17 9.74 0.15
C TRP A 412 -51.55 9.79 0.84
N ASP A 413 -52.04 8.66 1.34
CA ASP A 413 -53.32 8.52 2.02
C ASP A 413 -53.20 8.82 3.52
N SER A 414 -54.33 9.11 4.14
CA SER A 414 -54.45 9.41 5.55
C SER A 414 -53.93 8.29 6.45
N THR A 415 -53.99 7.01 6.07
CA THR A 415 -53.67 5.84 6.93
C THR A 415 -52.18 5.60 7.23
N THR A 416 -51.35 6.63 7.05
CA THR A 416 -49.89 6.60 7.21
C THR A 416 -49.39 6.28 8.63
N VAL A 417 -48.37 5.43 8.71
CA VAL A 417 -47.55 5.20 9.93
C VAL A 417 -46.78 6.43 10.40
N PHE A 418 -46.60 7.43 9.53
CA PHE A 418 -45.83 8.64 9.82
C PHE A 418 -46.66 9.72 10.56
N ARG A 419 -47.73 9.33 11.27
CA ARG A 419 -48.51 10.23 12.13
C ARG A 419 -47.84 10.46 13.49
N HIS A 420 -47.01 9.52 13.93
CA HIS A 420 -46.45 9.57 15.26
C HIS A 420 -45.20 10.44 15.32
N PRO A 421 -45.04 11.24 16.40
CA PRO A 421 -43.76 11.86 16.70
C PRO A 421 -42.72 10.75 16.85
N HIS A 422 -41.53 10.97 16.29
CA HIS A 422 -40.39 10.03 16.36
C HIS A 422 -40.45 8.82 15.42
N THR A 423 -41.19 8.88 14.31
CA THR A 423 -41.06 7.86 13.27
C THR A 423 -39.62 7.85 12.73
N ARG A 424 -38.95 6.70 12.79
CA ARG A 424 -37.57 6.51 12.33
C ARG A 424 -37.55 5.57 11.13
N VAL A 425 -36.77 5.90 10.13
CA VAL A 425 -36.52 5.06 8.96
C VAL A 425 -35.09 4.55 9.05
N GLU A 426 -34.91 3.27 8.73
CA GLU A 426 -33.61 2.64 8.56
C GLU A 426 -33.54 1.99 7.17
N ILE A 427 -32.43 2.20 6.47
CA ILE A 427 -32.15 1.58 5.17
C ILE A 427 -30.79 0.89 5.29
N GLU A 428 -30.81 -0.43 5.17
CA GLU A 428 -29.65 -1.32 5.20
C GLU A 428 -29.31 -1.75 3.78
N ILE A 429 -28.04 -1.67 3.39
CA ILE A 429 -27.52 -2.18 2.12
C ILE A 429 -26.47 -3.26 2.45
N ARG A 430 -26.76 -4.50 2.08
CA ARG A 430 -25.95 -5.69 2.32
C ARG A 430 -24.94 -5.85 1.21
N CYS A 431 -23.77 -5.29 1.42
CA CYS A 431 -22.75 -5.17 0.40
C CYS A 431 -22.06 -6.52 0.14
N ASP A 432 -22.18 -7.48 1.07
CA ASP A 432 -21.80 -8.89 0.88
C ASP A 432 -22.52 -9.59 -0.29
N PHE A 433 -23.68 -9.10 -0.70
CA PHE A 433 -24.49 -9.68 -1.79
C PHE A 433 -24.32 -8.94 -3.11
N ILE A 434 -23.58 -7.83 -3.13
CA ILE A 434 -23.37 -7.01 -4.32
C ILE A 434 -21.93 -7.22 -4.76
N LEU A 435 -21.73 -7.83 -5.93
CA LEU A 435 -20.40 -8.05 -6.47
C LEU A 435 -20.05 -7.00 -7.51
N ASP A 436 -18.80 -6.54 -7.51
CA ASP A 436 -18.28 -5.68 -8.54
C ASP A 436 -17.96 -6.44 -9.83
N CYS A 437 -17.57 -5.73 -10.89
CA CYS A 437 -17.21 -6.34 -12.18
C CYS A 437 -16.05 -7.35 -12.11
N ARG A 438 -15.32 -7.41 -10.99
CA ARG A 438 -14.20 -8.33 -10.74
C ARG A 438 -14.64 -9.55 -9.92
N GLY A 439 -15.90 -9.60 -9.49
CA GLY A 439 -16.44 -10.63 -8.62
C GLY A 439 -16.12 -10.43 -7.13
N GLU A 440 -15.69 -9.24 -6.73
CA GLU A 440 -15.38 -8.89 -5.34
C GLU A 440 -16.62 -8.26 -4.68
N ALA A 441 -16.88 -8.57 -3.40
CA ALA A 441 -17.98 -7.94 -2.69
C ALA A 441 -17.70 -6.46 -2.45
N LEU A 442 -18.75 -5.63 -2.60
CA LEU A 442 -18.69 -4.19 -2.42
C LEU A 442 -18.22 -3.84 -0.98
N ASP A 443 -17.32 -2.85 -0.83
CA ASP A 443 -16.90 -2.38 0.50
C ASP A 443 -17.97 -1.45 1.09
N GLY A 444 -18.84 -2.04 1.92
CA GLY A 444 -20.07 -1.42 2.40
C GLY A 444 -19.96 -0.68 3.72
N GLU A 445 -18.88 -0.88 4.46
CA GLU A 445 -18.77 -0.38 5.85
C GLU A 445 -18.76 1.15 5.90
N ALA A 446 -19.58 1.73 6.78
CA ALA A 446 -19.66 3.18 6.89
C ALA A 446 -18.42 3.76 7.61
N ILE A 447 -17.91 4.89 7.12
CA ILE A 447 -16.79 5.59 7.75
C ILE A 447 -17.33 6.50 8.86
N GLY A 448 -17.37 5.98 10.09
CA GLY A 448 -17.79 6.71 11.28
C GLY A 448 -19.28 7.09 11.28
N ARG A 449 -19.59 8.34 10.93
CA ARG A 449 -20.98 8.85 10.81
C ARG A 449 -21.37 9.20 9.37
N HIS A 450 -20.50 8.92 8.39
CA HIS A 450 -20.74 9.19 6.98
C HIS A 450 -21.15 7.90 6.29
N PRO A 451 -22.38 7.80 5.75
CA PRO A 451 -22.83 6.59 5.08
C PRO A 451 -22.27 6.44 3.66
N ALA A 452 -21.79 7.54 3.06
CA ALA A 452 -21.15 7.58 1.75
C ALA A 452 -20.08 8.72 1.72
N PRO A 453 -18.94 8.55 1.03
CA PRO A 453 -18.50 7.28 0.43
C PRO A 453 -18.33 6.20 1.51
N SER A 454 -18.69 4.95 1.21
CA SER A 454 -18.45 3.82 2.11
C SER A 454 -17.02 3.30 1.93
N GLY A 455 -16.54 2.56 2.92
CA GLY A 455 -15.38 1.72 2.79
C GLY A 455 -14.48 1.70 4.01
N ASN A 456 -14.03 0.52 4.46
CA ASN A 456 -12.96 0.40 5.46
C ASN A 456 -11.71 -0.33 4.92
N GLY A 457 -11.67 -0.58 3.61
CA GLY A 457 -10.62 -1.32 2.92
C GLY A 457 -10.85 -2.82 2.91
N SER A 458 -12.05 -3.30 3.25
CA SER A 458 -12.39 -4.74 3.27
C SER A 458 -13.63 -5.02 2.41
N PRO A 459 -13.62 -6.06 1.57
CA PRO A 459 -14.80 -6.41 0.77
C PRO A 459 -15.95 -6.90 1.65
N GLY A 460 -17.17 -6.50 1.31
CA GLY A 460 -18.41 -6.88 1.99
C GLY A 460 -18.87 -5.91 3.07
N GLY A 461 -19.62 -6.43 4.05
CA GLY A 461 -20.18 -5.66 5.16
C GLY A 461 -21.55 -5.04 4.86
N THR A 462 -21.98 -4.14 5.75
CA THR A 462 -23.35 -3.59 5.71
C THR A 462 -23.36 -2.09 5.90
N ASN A 463 -23.92 -1.37 4.92
CA ASN A 463 -24.16 0.07 5.04
C ASN A 463 -25.52 0.33 5.68
N LEU A 464 -25.54 0.81 6.92
CA LEU A 464 -26.77 1.17 7.62
C LEU A 464 -26.96 2.69 7.64
N THR A 465 -28.08 3.14 7.08
CA THR A 465 -28.54 4.52 7.21
C THR A 465 -29.77 4.65 8.11
N THR A 466 -29.84 5.72 8.90
CA THR A 466 -30.98 5.97 9.81
C THR A 466 -31.32 7.44 9.90
N PHE A 467 -32.60 7.80 9.88
CA PHE A 467 -33.08 9.18 10.01
C PHE A 467 -34.49 9.23 10.58
N ARG A 468 -34.87 10.37 11.16
CA ARG A 468 -36.22 10.61 11.69
C ARG A 468 -37.04 11.38 10.67
N VAL A 469 -38.34 11.14 10.61
CA VAL A 469 -39.27 11.87 9.74
C VAL A 469 -40.27 12.64 10.60
N GLU A 470 -40.55 13.89 10.24
CA GLU A 470 -41.57 14.69 10.92
C GLU A 470 -42.97 14.06 10.78
N PRO A 471 -43.83 14.20 11.79
CA PRO A 471 -45.22 13.79 11.68
C PRO A 471 -45.92 14.48 10.52
N ARG A 472 -46.73 13.74 9.78
CA ARG A 472 -47.65 14.34 8.82
C ARG A 472 -48.66 15.23 9.54
N SER A 473 -48.68 16.53 9.24
CA SER A 473 -49.61 17.47 9.84
C SER A 473 -51.06 17.18 9.41
N HIS A 474 -51.98 17.19 10.37
CA HIS A 474 -53.42 16.92 10.15
C HIS A 474 -54.16 17.99 9.33
N HIS A 475 -53.49 19.09 8.95
CA HIS A 475 -54.14 20.30 8.40
C HIS A 475 -53.93 20.54 6.90
N ALA A 476 -53.30 19.62 6.17
CA ALA A 476 -53.28 19.65 4.70
C ALA A 476 -54.34 18.70 4.14
N ARG A 477 -55.60 19.12 4.16
CA ARG A 477 -56.65 18.53 3.31
C ARG A 477 -56.84 19.38 2.06
#